data_AF-A0A1T4LMB9-F1
#
_entry.id   AF-A0A1T4LMB9-F1
#
_cell.length_a   1.000
_cell.length_b   1.000
_cell.length_c   1.000
_cell.angle_alpha   90.00
_cell.angle_beta   90.00
_cell.angle_gamma   90.00
#
_symmetry.space_group_name_H-M   'P 1'
#
loop_
_entity.id
_entity.type
_entity.pdbx_description
1 polymer ?
#
loop_
_entity_poly.entity_id
_entity_poly.type
_entity_poly.pdbx_seq_one_letter_code
_entity_poly.pdbx_strand_id
1 'polypeptide(L)'
;MKKFTNRQIKENSVKVLNELADIAEKYGVKLAMEFVGHPQCTINTFGQAYDVIKTKTVNRDNVGLVLDCFHFYAMGSRIEDLQKVDGSKIFILHIDDAEDFSIGSLIDEDRL
;
A
#
# COMPACT_ATOMS: atom_id res chain seq x y z
N MET A 1 5.37 -10.03 -21.35
CA MET A 1 4.51 -9.22 -20.45
C MET A 1 4.74 -7.73 -20.71
N LYS A 2 3.67 -6.93 -20.67
CA LYS A 2 3.74 -5.47 -20.80
C LYS A 2 4.35 -4.89 -19.51
N LYS A 3 5.35 -4.01 -19.64
CA LYS A 3 5.96 -3.28 -18.52
C LYS A 3 5.28 -1.93 -18.35
N PHE A 4 5.15 -1.47 -17.11
CA PHE A 4 4.61 -0.15 -16.76
C PHE A 4 5.64 0.62 -15.95
N THR A 5 5.70 1.93 -16.15
CA THR A 5 6.55 2.82 -15.33
C THR A 5 5.89 3.09 -13.98
N ASN A 6 6.67 3.41 -12.95
CA ASN A 6 6.14 3.79 -11.62
C ASN A 6 5.17 4.98 -11.71
N ARG A 7 5.42 5.91 -12.64
CA ARG A 7 4.49 7.02 -12.91
C ARG A 7 3.13 6.52 -13.42
N GLN A 8 3.12 5.63 -14.41
CA GLN A 8 1.87 5.06 -14.94
C GLN A 8 1.12 4.24 -13.90
N ILE A 9 1.84 3.48 -13.06
CA ILE A 9 1.26 2.75 -11.94
C ILE A 9 0.56 3.73 -11.00
N LYS A 10 1.28 4.76 -10.53
CA LYS A 10 0.73 5.79 -9.65
C LYS A 10 -0.48 6.50 -10.25
N GLU A 11 -0.39 6.98 -11.48
CA GLU A 11 -1.48 7.69 -12.16
C GLU A 11 -2.74 6.82 -12.27
N ASN A 12 -2.59 5.54 -12.62
CA ASN A 12 -3.71 4.61 -12.73
C ASN A 12 -4.30 4.28 -11.35
N SER A 13 -3.47 3.99 -10.35
CA SER A 13 -3.92 3.72 -8.98
C SER A 13 -4.68 4.91 -8.38
N VAL A 14 -4.19 6.14 -8.56
CA VAL A 14 -4.88 7.36 -8.11
C VAL A 14 -6.26 7.49 -8.77
N LYS A 15 -6.33 7.28 -10.09
CA LYS A 15 -7.59 7.36 -10.83
C LYS A 15 -8.61 6.34 -10.31
N VAL A 16 -8.24 5.06 -10.29
CA VAL A 16 -9.16 3.98 -9.90
C VAL A 16 -9.56 4.10 -8.42
N LEU A 17 -8.61 4.40 -7.54
CA LEU A 17 -8.90 4.52 -6.11
C LEU A 17 -9.83 5.70 -5.82
N ASN A 18 -9.71 6.82 -6.55
CA ASN A 18 -10.65 7.92 -6.43
C ASN A 18 -12.07 7.53 -6.89
N GLU A 19 -12.20 6.84 -8.02
CA GLU A 19 -13.50 6.35 -8.52
C GLU A 19 -14.16 5.38 -7.52
N LEU A 20 -13.37 4.47 -6.93
CA LEU A 20 -13.85 3.55 -5.90
C LEU A 20 -14.23 4.29 -4.61
N ALA A 21 -13.47 5.31 -4.22
CA ALA A 21 -13.77 6.12 -3.02
C ALA A 21 -15.11 6.84 -3.15
N ASP A 22 -15.43 7.42 -4.31
CA ASP A 22 -16.72 8.07 -4.57
C ASP A 22 -17.89 7.08 -4.51
N ILE A 23 -17.66 5.81 -4.87
CA ILE A 23 -18.66 4.74 -4.73
C ILE A 23 -18.82 4.35 -3.25
N ALA A 24 -17.72 4.09 -2.55
CA ALA A 24 -17.71 3.61 -1.18
C ALA A 24 -18.31 4.61 -0.18
N GLU A 25 -18.07 5.91 -0.41
CA GLU A 25 -18.59 7.01 0.42
C GLU A 25 -20.11 6.97 0.56
N LYS A 26 -20.84 6.60 -0.51
CA LYS A 26 -22.32 6.51 -0.52
C LYS A 26 -22.86 5.46 0.44
N TYR A 27 -22.02 4.49 0.83
CA TYR A 27 -22.35 3.41 1.74
C TYR A 27 -21.70 3.57 3.11
N GLY A 28 -21.00 4.68 3.36
CA GLY A 28 -20.22 4.86 4.59
C GLY A 28 -19.05 3.88 4.73
N VAL A 29 -18.59 3.28 3.63
CA VAL A 29 -17.49 2.32 3.62
C VAL A 29 -16.16 3.04 3.43
N LYS A 30 -15.15 2.60 4.19
CA LYS A 30 -13.76 3.03 4.03
C LYS A 30 -12.97 2.01 3.21
N LEU A 31 -12.08 2.50 2.35
CA LEU A 31 -11.17 1.72 1.54
C LEU A 31 -9.77 1.76 2.17
N ALA A 32 -9.26 0.60 2.56
CA ALA A 32 -7.88 0.43 2.98
C ALA A 32 -7.10 -0.22 1.84
N MET A 33 -6.17 0.52 1.24
CA MET A 33 -5.29 0.00 0.20
C MET A 33 -4.13 -0.76 0.85
N GLU A 34 -4.01 -2.05 0.52
CA GLU A 34 -2.89 -2.88 0.94
C GLU A 34 -1.83 -2.91 -0.16
N PHE A 35 -0.59 -2.57 0.21
CA PHE A 35 0.57 -2.84 -0.62
C PHE A 35 1.07 -4.25 -0.32
N VAL A 36 1.47 -4.97 -1.35
CA VAL A 36 1.89 -6.36 -1.21
C VAL A 36 3.39 -6.42 -1.45
N GLY A 37 4.14 -6.83 -0.43
CA GLY A 37 5.59 -6.96 -0.45
C GLY A 37 6.07 -8.12 -1.32
N HIS A 38 5.77 -8.07 -2.61
CA HIS A 38 6.13 -9.10 -3.60
C HIS A 38 6.77 -8.46 -4.84
N PRO A 39 7.82 -9.06 -5.45
CA PRO A 39 8.53 -8.48 -6.58
C PRO A 39 7.68 -8.32 -7.84
N GLN A 40 6.56 -9.04 -7.95
CA GLN A 40 5.63 -8.95 -9.09
C GLN A 40 4.43 -8.02 -8.83
N CYS A 41 4.26 -7.51 -7.61
CA CYS A 41 3.21 -6.53 -7.32
C CYS A 41 3.64 -5.13 -7.75
N THR A 42 2.72 -4.36 -8.33
CA THR A 42 3.01 -3.03 -8.91
C THR A 42 3.26 -1.95 -7.85
N ILE A 43 2.63 -2.10 -6.68
CA ILE A 43 2.85 -1.26 -5.50
C ILE A 43 3.22 -2.21 -4.37
N ASN A 44 4.52 -2.26 -4.10
CA ASN A 44 5.11 -3.29 -3.25
C ASN A 44 5.95 -2.72 -2.11
N THR A 45 5.88 -1.41 -1.88
CA THR A 45 6.50 -0.76 -0.73
C THR A 45 5.53 0.23 -0.11
N PHE A 46 5.63 0.40 1.20
CA PHE A 46 4.82 1.35 1.96
C PHE A 46 4.92 2.77 1.40
N GLY A 47 6.12 3.23 1.09
CA GLY A 47 6.36 4.57 0.56
C GLY A 47 5.63 4.84 -0.76
N GLN A 48 5.57 3.86 -1.66
CA GLN A 48 4.81 3.96 -2.91
C GLN A 48 3.29 4.04 -2.66
N ALA A 49 2.78 3.23 -1.75
CA ALA A 49 1.36 3.21 -1.40
C ALA A 49 0.93 4.54 -0.76
N TYR A 50 1.72 5.05 0.18
CA TYR A 50 1.47 6.35 0.78
C TYR A 50 1.54 7.48 -0.24
N ASP A 51 2.47 7.40 -1.18
CA ASP A 51 2.58 8.34 -2.31
C ASP A 51 1.34 8.40 -3.21
N VAL A 52 0.56 7.32 -3.30
CA VAL A 52 -0.72 7.26 -4.02
C VAL A 52 -1.82 7.93 -3.20
N ILE A 53 -2.00 7.52 -1.95
CA ILE A 53 -3.14 7.98 -1.15
C ILE A 53 -3.00 9.43 -0.67
N LYS A 54 -1.77 9.94 -0.53
CA LYS A 54 -1.51 11.34 -0.13
C LYS A 54 -1.74 12.35 -1.25
N THR A 55 -2.06 11.91 -2.47
CA THR A 55 -2.37 12.83 -3.57
C THR A 55 -3.63 13.62 -3.27
N LYS A 56 -3.73 14.87 -3.74
CA LYS A 56 -4.90 15.73 -3.47
C LYS A 56 -6.23 15.10 -3.90
N THR A 57 -6.22 14.30 -4.96
CA THR A 57 -7.41 13.63 -5.48
C THR A 57 -7.89 12.52 -4.55
N VAL A 58 -6.98 11.78 -3.92
CA VAL A 58 -7.30 10.57 -3.12
C VAL A 58 -7.25 10.84 -1.61
N ASN A 59 -6.68 11.96 -1.17
CA ASN A 59 -6.57 12.32 0.23
C ASN A 59 -7.95 12.65 0.85
N ARG A 60 -8.70 11.59 1.18
CA ARG A 60 -10.07 11.61 1.70
C ARG A 60 -10.12 10.82 2.99
N ASP A 61 -11.14 11.04 3.82
CA ASP A 61 -11.27 10.37 5.12
C ASP A 61 -11.73 8.92 5.01
N ASN A 62 -12.25 8.52 3.85
CA ASN A 62 -12.64 7.16 3.54
C ASN A 62 -11.58 6.38 2.74
N VAL A 63 -10.36 6.91 2.58
CA VAL A 63 -9.24 6.20 1.94
C VAL A 63 -8.02 6.22 2.86
N GLY A 64 -7.45 5.04 3.09
CA GLY A 64 -6.29 4.82 3.93
C GLY A 64 -5.48 3.62 3.46
N LEU A 65 -4.59 3.13 4.32
CA LEU A 65 -3.70 2.01 4.07
C LEU A 65 -3.98 0.86 5.03
N VAL A 66 -3.72 -0.35 4.56
CA VAL A 66 -3.32 -1.47 5.41
C VAL A 66 -1.81 -1.36 5.61
N LEU A 67 -1.35 -1.38 6.86
CA LEU A 67 0.05 -1.60 7.19
C LEU A 67 0.20 -3.06 7.57
N ASP A 68 0.94 -3.82 6.78
CA ASP A 68 1.21 -5.23 7.00
C ASP A 68 2.71 -5.39 7.26
N CYS A 69 3.09 -5.98 8.39
CA CYS A 69 4.48 -6.03 8.86
C CYS A 69 5.36 -6.87 7.94
N PHE A 70 4.88 -8.03 7.50
CA PHE A 70 5.53 -8.89 6.53
C PHE A 70 5.72 -8.17 5.20
N HIS A 71 4.68 -7.57 4.64
CA HIS A 71 4.77 -6.82 3.38
C HIS A 71 5.69 -5.60 3.49
N PHE A 72 5.72 -4.96 4.66
CA PHE A 72 6.64 -3.87 4.93
C PHE A 72 8.10 -4.35 4.84
N TYR A 73 8.41 -5.50 5.45
CA TYR A 73 9.74 -6.12 5.45
C TYR A 73 10.12 -6.71 4.07
N ALA A 74 9.26 -7.52 3.47
CA ALA A 74 9.56 -8.41 2.35
C ALA A 74 10.10 -7.70 1.09
N MET A 75 9.73 -6.43 0.87
CA MET A 75 10.23 -5.62 -0.24
C MET A 75 11.01 -4.36 0.21
N GLY A 76 11.44 -4.33 1.47
CA GLY A 76 12.36 -3.30 1.98
C GLY A 76 11.72 -1.92 2.12
N SER A 77 10.49 -1.85 2.62
CA SER A 77 9.89 -0.57 2.99
C SER A 77 10.72 0.13 4.07
N ARG A 78 10.77 1.46 4.00
CA ARG A 78 11.64 2.26 4.87
C ARG A 78 10.88 2.80 6.07
N ILE A 79 11.45 2.65 7.26
CA ILE A 79 10.84 3.15 8.50
C ILE A 79 10.67 4.69 8.46
N GLU A 80 11.55 5.40 7.77
CA GLU A 80 11.48 6.85 7.60
C GLU A 80 10.26 7.29 6.78
N ASP A 81 9.71 6.42 5.93
CA ASP A 81 8.47 6.71 5.20
C ASP A 81 7.25 6.53 6.13
N LEU A 82 7.29 5.53 7.03
CA LEU A 82 6.26 5.34 8.06
C LEU A 82 6.22 6.50 9.06
N GLN A 83 7.38 6.99 9.51
CA GLN A 83 7.47 8.13 10.44
C GLN A 83 6.88 9.44 9.89
N LYS A 84 6.74 9.57 8.57
CA LYS A 84 6.15 10.74 7.90
C LYS A 84 4.66 10.60 7.62
N VAL A 85 4.08 9.43 7.91
CA VAL A 85 2.67 9.17 7.63
C VAL A 85 1.79 9.97 8.58
N ASP A 86 0.67 10.48 8.07
CA ASP A 86 -0.45 10.82 8.94
C ASP A 86 -1.05 9.52 9.49
N GLY A 87 -0.91 9.30 10.80
CA GLY A 87 -1.39 8.09 11.47
C GLY A 87 -2.89 7.83 11.28
N SER A 88 -3.69 8.88 11.03
CA SER A 88 -5.12 8.72 10.73
C SER A 88 -5.39 7.98 9.41
N LYS A 89 -4.38 7.85 8.54
CA LYS A 89 -4.45 7.14 7.26
C LYS A 89 -4.11 5.65 7.37
N ILE A 90 -3.70 5.14 8.53
CA ILE A 90 -3.54 3.70 8.75
C ILE A 90 -4.85 3.15 9.31
N PHE A 91 -5.58 2.40 8.50
CA PHE A 91 -6.91 1.90 8.88
C PHE A 91 -6.85 0.51 9.50
N ILE A 92 -5.90 -0.32 9.05
CA ILE A 92 -5.75 -1.71 9.47
C ILE A 92 -4.26 -1.98 9.66
N LEU A 93 -3.92 -2.75 10.70
CA LEU A 93 -2.60 -3.30 10.94
C LEU A 93 -2.69 -4.82 10.88
N HIS A 94 -1.93 -5.44 9.99
CA HIS A 94 -1.65 -6.87 10.04
C HIS A 94 -0.29 -7.05 10.72
N ILE A 95 -0.28 -7.85 11.80
CA ILE A 95 0.93 -8.19 12.54
C ILE A 95 1.25 -9.65 12.23
N ASP A 96 2.46 -9.86 11.73
CA ASP A 96 3.05 -11.11 11.32
C ASP A 96 4.59 -10.96 11.39
N ASP A 97 5.30 -12.07 11.26
CA ASP A 97 6.77 -12.12 11.24
C ASP A 97 7.30 -12.79 9.96
N ALA A 98 8.62 -12.81 9.79
CA ALA A 98 9.30 -13.38 8.62
C ALA A 98 10.62 -14.07 9.02
N GLU A 99 10.98 -15.13 8.30
CA GLU A 99 12.35 -15.65 8.34
C GLU A 99 13.34 -14.64 7.71
N ASP A 100 14.60 -14.64 8.14
CA ASP A 100 15.62 -13.66 7.74
C ASP A 100 16.26 -13.98 6.37
N PHE A 101 15.45 -13.96 5.31
CA PHE A 101 15.89 -14.08 3.93
C PHE A 101 16.08 -12.72 3.26
N SER A 102 16.77 -12.70 2.12
CA SER A 102 16.99 -11.46 1.37
C SER A 102 15.68 -10.83 0.89
N ILE A 103 15.61 -9.50 0.97
CA ILE A 103 14.52 -8.68 0.43
C ILE A 103 14.16 -9.12 -1.01
N GLY A 104 12.87 -9.32 -1.26
CA GLY A 104 12.30 -9.74 -2.53
C GLY A 104 12.38 -11.24 -2.80
N SER A 105 12.87 -12.04 -1.85
CA SER A 105 12.90 -13.51 -1.95
C SER A 105 11.71 -14.18 -1.29
N LEU A 106 11.12 -13.54 -0.28
CA LEU A 106 9.95 -14.03 0.44
C LEU A 106 8.65 -13.72 -0.32
N ILE A 107 7.68 -14.61 -0.18
CA ILE A 107 6.32 -14.47 -0.72
C ILE A 107 5.29 -14.69 0.40
N ASP A 108 4.02 -14.45 0.11
CA ASP A 108 2.93 -14.47 1.09
C ASP A 108 2.85 -15.75 1.95
N GLU A 109 3.25 -16.87 1.37
CA GLU A 109 3.26 -18.19 1.99
C GLU A 109 4.35 -18.36 3.07
N ASP A 110 5.34 -17.46 3.10
CA ASP A 110 6.47 -17.47 4.03
C ASP A 110 6.22 -16.66 5.32
N ARG A 111 5.01 -16.11 5.50
CA ARG A 111 4.59 -15.38 6.71
C ARG A 111 4.57 -16.30 7.94
N LEU A 112 4.93 -15.76 9.12
CA LEU A 112 4.91 -16.45 10.43
C LEU A 112 3.86 -15.87 11.40
#